data_AF-A0A6V7XBW0-F1
#
_entry.id   AF-A0A6V7XBW0-F1
#
_cell.length_a   1.000
_cell.length_b   1.000
_cell.length_c   1.000
_cell.angle_alpha   90.00
_cell.angle_beta   90.00
_cell.angle_gamma   90.00
#
_symmetry.space_group_name_H-M   'P 1'
#
loop_
_entity.id
_entity.type
_entity.pdbx_description
1 polymer ?
#
loop_
_entity_poly.entity_id
_entity_poly.type
_entity_poly.pdbx_seq_one_letter_code
_entity_poly.pdbx_strand_id
1 'polypeptide(L)'
;MGTEIVDDKTLPWMVTIQMKHNYSKLNIHTQVFCTGTIINEKYILTAAHCFQGWTKNEILSNPSASLVIGFGSTNFKNQTLIEFNNKMIKIHPRNKNTNNGIFGNLLYADLALIEV
;
A
#
# COMPACT_ATOMS: atom_id res chain seq x y z
N MET A 1 -14.00 -8.13 -16.43
CA MET A 1 -12.87 -7.20 -16.22
C MET A 1 -12.71 -6.38 -17.49
N GLY A 2 -12.46 -5.08 -17.39
CA GLY A 2 -12.31 -4.19 -18.55
C GLY A 2 -11.06 -4.48 -19.38
N THR A 3 -11.06 -4.05 -20.64
CA THR A 3 -10.04 -4.41 -21.65
C THR A 3 -9.09 -3.26 -22.02
N GLU A 4 -9.24 -2.09 -21.41
CA GLU A 4 -8.51 -0.88 -21.82
C GLU A 4 -7.32 -0.59 -20.89
N ILE A 5 -6.16 -0.37 -21.50
CA ILE A 5 -4.98 0.14 -20.82
C ILE A 5 -5.05 1.66 -20.86
N VAL A 6 -4.93 2.27 -19.70
CA VAL A 6 -5.11 3.71 -19.53
C VAL A 6 -3.76 4.33 -19.17
N ASP A 7 -3.42 5.45 -19.83
CA ASP A 7 -2.19 6.20 -19.55
C ASP A 7 -2.22 6.83 -18.15
N ASP A 8 -1.04 7.01 -17.58
CA ASP A 8 -0.82 7.52 -16.24
C ASP A 8 -1.46 8.91 -16.00
N LYS A 9 -1.63 9.72 -17.05
CA LYS A 9 -2.28 11.04 -16.96
C LYS A 9 -3.79 10.98 -16.80
N THR A 10 -4.40 9.83 -17.12
CA THR A 10 -5.86 9.69 -17.14
C THR A 10 -6.42 9.45 -15.75
N LEU A 11 -5.63 8.84 -14.86
CA LEU A 11 -5.99 8.54 -13.47
C LEU A 11 -4.94 9.14 -12.51
N PRO A 12 -4.81 10.48 -12.48
CA PRO A 12 -3.72 11.16 -11.77
C PRO A 12 -3.77 10.97 -10.25
N TRP A 13 -4.92 10.59 -9.70
CA TRP A 13 -5.08 10.27 -8.29
C TRP A 13 -4.66 8.83 -7.93
N MET A 14 -4.40 7.97 -8.91
CA MET A 14 -4.02 6.58 -8.65
C MET A 14 -2.58 6.50 -8.16
N VAL A 15 -2.38 5.72 -7.09
CA VAL A 15 -1.05 5.43 -6.55
C VAL A 15 -0.84 3.95 -6.36
N THR A 16 0.43 3.54 -6.45
CA THR A 16 0.87 2.19 -6.13
C THR A 16 1.50 2.16 -4.76
N ILE A 17 1.20 1.13 -3.98
CA ILE A 17 1.73 0.91 -2.64
C ILE A 17 2.65 -0.31 -2.72
N GLN A 18 3.93 -0.08 -2.43
CA GLN A 18 5.00 -1.01 -2.73
C GLN A 18 5.82 -1.34 -1.50
N MET A 19 6.33 -2.57 -1.47
CA MET A 19 7.27 -3.03 -0.47
C MET A 19 8.61 -3.30 -1.15
N LYS A 20 9.66 -2.66 -0.64
CA LYS A 20 11.04 -2.84 -1.10
C LYS A 20 11.74 -3.77 -0.12
N HIS A 21 12.15 -4.95 -0.59
CA HIS A 21 12.92 -5.89 0.23
C HIS A 21 14.41 -5.77 -0.08
N ASN A 22 15.21 -5.44 0.94
CA ASN A 22 16.67 -5.46 0.85
C ASN A 22 17.21 -6.85 1.23
N TYR A 23 17.09 -7.80 0.29
CA TYR A 23 17.80 -9.08 0.35
C TYR A 23 19.21 -8.90 -0.24
N SER A 24 20.22 -8.92 0.63
CA SER A 24 21.66 -9.00 0.38
C SER A 24 22.12 -8.92 -1.10
N LYS A 25 22.63 -7.73 -1.48
CA LYS A 25 23.67 -7.46 -2.50
C LYS A 25 23.46 -7.84 -3.98
N LEU A 26 22.35 -8.43 -4.42
CA LEU A 26 22.24 -8.80 -5.84
C LEU A 26 21.01 -8.36 -6.63
N ASN A 27 19.87 -7.98 -6.04
CA ASN A 27 18.79 -7.26 -6.73
C ASN A 27 17.80 -6.66 -5.71
N ILE A 28 17.49 -5.36 -5.81
CA ILE A 28 16.38 -4.77 -5.07
C ILE A 28 15.08 -5.25 -5.73
N HIS A 29 14.29 -6.04 -5.01
CA HIS A 29 12.95 -6.42 -5.47
C HIS A 29 11.92 -5.49 -4.83
N THR A 30 11.24 -4.72 -5.68
CA THR A 30 10.12 -3.87 -5.29
C THR A 30 8.85 -4.51 -5.80
N GLN A 31 7.92 -4.82 -4.90
CA GLN A 31 6.66 -5.46 -5.23
C GLN A 31 5.48 -4.53 -4.90
N VAL A 32 4.60 -4.29 -5.87
CA VAL A 32 3.29 -3.68 -5.62
C VAL A 32 2.42 -4.72 -4.93
N PHE A 33 1.89 -4.39 -3.76
CA PHE A 33 0.96 -5.27 -3.04
C PHE A 33 -0.43 -4.65 -2.90
N CYS A 34 -0.53 -3.32 -2.92
CA CYS A 34 -1.79 -2.60 -2.87
C CYS A 34 -1.77 -1.35 -3.76
N THR A 35 -2.92 -0.71 -3.87
CA THR A 35 -3.10 0.58 -4.55
C THR A 35 -3.85 1.55 -3.64
N GLY A 36 -3.87 2.82 -4.01
CA GLY A 36 -4.62 3.83 -3.28
C GLY A 36 -5.07 4.96 -4.20
N THR A 37 -5.78 5.91 -3.61
CA THR A 37 -6.23 7.13 -4.28
C THR A 37 -5.86 8.36 -3.47
N ILE A 38 -5.28 9.36 -4.12
CA ILE A 38 -5.02 10.67 -3.52
C ILE A 38 -6.37 11.34 -3.26
N ILE A 39 -6.66 11.68 -2.01
CA ILE A 39 -7.90 12.40 -1.64
C ILE A 39 -7.64 13.86 -1.29
N ASN A 40 -6.38 14.22 -1.00
CA ASN A 40 -5.87 15.58 -0.88
C ASN A 40 -4.33 15.55 -0.85
N GLU A 41 -3.71 16.72 -0.71
CA GLU A 41 -2.25 16.91 -0.67
C GLU A 41 -1.53 16.13 0.45
N LYS A 42 -2.25 15.68 1.48
CA LYS A 42 -1.67 15.03 2.66
C LYS A 42 -2.08 13.58 2.83
N TYR A 43 -3.10 13.12 2.12
CA TYR A 43 -3.74 11.84 2.42
C TYR A 43 -4.01 11.03 1.15
N ILE A 44 -3.60 9.77 1.23
CA ILE A 44 -3.97 8.70 0.31
C ILE A 44 -4.95 7.79 1.03
N LEU A 45 -6.09 7.52 0.39
CA LEU A 45 -7.07 6.54 0.83
C LEU A 45 -6.76 5.16 0.25
N THR A 46 -6.82 4.13 1.08
CA THR A 46 -6.61 2.74 0.69
C THR A 46 -7.36 1.80 1.66
N ALA A 47 -7.16 0.49 1.53
CA ALA A 47 -7.77 -0.51 2.38
C ALA A 47 -6.94 -0.77 3.64
N ALA A 48 -7.59 -1.11 4.74
CA ALA A 48 -6.91 -1.46 5.99
C ALA A 48 -6.24 -2.83 5.91
N HIS A 49 -6.84 -3.78 5.20
CA HIS A 49 -6.30 -5.14 5.06
C HIS A 49 -4.92 -5.15 4.39
N CYS A 50 -4.60 -4.13 3.59
CA CYS A 50 -3.27 -3.94 3.01
C CYS A 50 -2.15 -3.92 4.07
N PHE A 51 -2.48 -3.47 5.28
CA PHE A 51 -1.52 -3.32 6.38
C PHE A 51 -1.84 -4.22 7.58
N GLN A 52 -2.83 -5.10 7.44
CA GLN A 52 -3.26 -5.99 8.52
C GLN A 52 -2.24 -7.13 8.64
N GLY A 53 -1.44 -7.11 9.71
CA GLY A 53 -0.27 -7.99 9.88
C GLY A 53 1.02 -7.20 10.08
N TRP A 54 1.10 -5.98 9.54
CA TRP A 54 2.27 -5.10 9.63
C TRP A 54 2.44 -4.41 11.00
N THR A 55 1.85 -4.97 12.06
CA THR A 55 1.90 -4.43 13.41
C THR A 55 3.28 -4.63 14.01
N LYS A 56 4.09 -3.56 14.07
CA LYS A 56 5.40 -3.38 14.75
C LYS A 56 6.46 -4.47 14.55
N ASN A 57 6.17 -5.73 14.79
CA ASN A 57 7.08 -6.84 14.73
C ASN A 57 7.53 -7.18 13.30
N GLU A 58 6.76 -6.95 12.23
CA GLU A 58 7.23 -7.24 10.85
C GLU A 58 8.14 -6.13 10.30
N ILE A 59 7.79 -4.86 10.53
CA ILE A 59 8.60 -3.71 10.12
C ILE A 59 9.87 -3.59 10.97
N LEU A 60 9.83 -4.01 12.24
CA LEU A 60 11.03 -4.08 13.10
C LEU A 60 11.83 -5.39 12.94
N SER A 61 11.22 -6.51 12.53
CA SER A 61 11.95 -7.77 12.30
C SER A 61 12.61 -7.83 10.92
N ASN A 62 12.16 -7.02 9.96
CA ASN A 62 12.80 -6.87 8.67
C ASN A 62 13.25 -5.42 8.48
N PRO A 63 14.37 -4.98 9.11
CA PRO A 63 14.94 -3.63 8.93
C PRO A 63 15.31 -3.30 7.49
N SER A 64 15.21 -4.28 6.59
CA SER A 64 15.39 -4.22 5.15
C SER A 64 14.11 -3.93 4.34
N ALA A 65 12.93 -3.83 4.98
CA ALA A 65 11.65 -3.60 4.31
C ALA A 65 11.24 -2.12 4.39
N SER A 66 11.30 -1.40 3.26
CA SER A 66 10.83 -0.01 3.15
C SER A 66 9.47 0.02 2.42
N LEU A 67 8.52 0.77 2.98
CA LEU A 67 7.27 1.09 2.28
C LEU A 67 7.52 2.24 1.31
N VAL A 68 7.05 2.08 0.07
CA VAL A 68 7.23 3.05 -1.00
C VAL A 68 5.92 3.34 -1.70
N ILE A 69 5.63 4.62 -1.96
CA ILE A 69 4.48 5.05 -2.75
C ILE A 69 4.96 5.52 -4.11
N GLY A 70 4.38 4.97 -5.17
CA GLY A 70 4.61 5.41 -6.54
C GLY A 70 3.42 6.19 -7.06
N PHE A 71 3.65 7.45 -7.45
CA PHE A 71 2.65 8.34 -8.04
C PHE A 71 2.66 8.25 -9.56
N GLY A 72 1.48 8.19 -10.18
CA GLY A 72 1.31 8.49 -11.61
C GLY A 72 2.25 7.72 -12.55
N SER A 73 2.67 6.49 -12.21
CA SER A 73 3.20 5.57 -13.21
C SER A 73 3.18 4.10 -12.83
N THR A 74 2.68 3.27 -13.74
CA THR A 74 2.89 1.80 -13.70
C THR A 74 4.33 1.40 -14.05
N ASN A 75 5.14 2.32 -14.57
CA ASN A 75 6.53 2.07 -14.95
C ASN A 75 7.48 2.29 -13.76
N PHE A 76 7.96 1.19 -13.18
CA PHE A 76 8.83 1.13 -12.00
C PHE A 76 10.15 1.90 -12.08
N LYS A 77 10.58 2.36 -13.27
CA LYS A 77 11.85 3.06 -13.45
C LYS A 77 11.78 4.58 -13.22
N ASN A 78 10.61 5.19 -13.36
CA ASN A 78 10.45 6.67 -13.34
C ASN A 78 9.56 7.17 -12.19
N GLN A 79 9.35 6.36 -11.16
CA GLN A 79 8.46 6.70 -10.07
C GLN A 79 9.14 7.67 -9.09
N THR A 80 8.41 8.70 -8.64
CA THR A 80 8.80 9.44 -7.44
C THR A 80 8.53 8.55 -6.24
N LEU A 81 9.59 8.02 -5.64
CA LEU A 81 9.54 7.15 -4.47
C LEU A 81 9.64 7.99 -3.20
N ILE A 82 8.66 7.85 -2.30
CA ILE A 82 8.76 8.38 -0.94
C ILE A 82 8.84 7.17 0.00
N GLU A 83 9.93 7.08 0.77
CA GLU A 83 10.11 6.04 1.79
C GLU A 83 9.40 6.48 3.09
N PHE A 84 8.50 5.64 3.60
CA PHE A 84 7.64 5.99 4.74
C PHE A 84 7.94 5.22 6.01
N ASN A 85 7.69 5.86 7.16
CA ASN A 85 7.66 5.22 8.47
C ASN A 85 6.25 4.72 8.80
N ASN A 86 6.15 3.63 9.55
CA ASN A 86 4.90 3.00 9.97
C ASN A 86 3.93 3.91 10.75
N LYS A 87 4.44 5.02 11.34
CA LYS A 87 3.64 6.01 12.05
C LYS A 87 2.67 6.79 11.14
N MET A 88 2.82 6.69 9.83
CA MET A 88 2.08 7.48 8.85
C MET A 88 0.82 6.76 8.33
N ILE A 89 0.55 5.53 8.80
CA ILE A 89 -0.65 4.74 8.41
C ILE A 89 -1.71 4.83 9.51
N LYS A 90 -2.91 5.34 9.16
CA LYS A 90 -4.07 5.48 10.03
C LYS A 90 -5.16 4.49 9.59
N ILE A 91 -5.27 3.36 10.29
CA ILE A 91 -6.33 2.37 10.07
C ILE A 91 -7.64 2.85 10.71
N HIS A 92 -8.77 2.67 10.02
CA HIS A 92 -10.08 3.06 10.55
C HIS A 92 -10.35 2.36 11.90
N PRO A 93 -10.80 3.08 12.96
CA PRO A 93 -10.89 2.53 14.33
C PRO A 93 -11.84 1.34 14.49
N ARG A 94 -12.84 1.25 13.61
CA ARG A 94 -13.77 0.11 13.59
C ARG A 94 -13.33 -1.03 12.69
N ASN A 95 -12.13 -0.98 12.11
CA ASN A 95 -11.67 -2.05 11.24
C ASN A 95 -11.68 -3.39 11.98
N LYS A 96 -12.30 -4.41 11.38
CA LYS A 96 -12.35 -5.77 11.93
C LYS A 96 -12.23 -6.77 10.79
N ASN A 97 -11.48 -7.84 11.05
CA ASN A 97 -11.47 -9.02 10.22
C ASN A 97 -12.14 -10.14 11.01
N THR A 98 -13.29 -10.62 10.53
CA THR A 98 -14.10 -11.65 11.18
C THR A 98 -14.17 -12.87 10.29
N ASN A 99 -13.73 -14.02 10.79
CA ASN A 99 -13.78 -15.28 10.06
C ASN A 99 -15.18 -15.89 10.22
N ASN A 100 -15.99 -15.88 9.17
CA ASN A 100 -17.36 -16.38 9.20
C ASN A 100 -17.48 -17.86 8.78
N GLY A 101 -16.40 -18.64 8.95
CA GLY A 101 -16.37 -20.08 8.71
C GLY A 101 -16.65 -20.45 7.24
N ILE A 102 -17.93 -20.52 6.88
CA ILE A 102 -18.44 -20.98 5.59
C ILE A 102 -18.29 -19.91 4.49
N PHE A 103 -18.33 -18.63 4.84
CA PHE A 103 -18.29 -17.50 3.88
C PHE A 103 -16.91 -16.81 3.78
N GLY A 104 -15.88 -17.36 4.43
CA GLY A 104 -14.55 -16.77 4.48
C GLY A 104 -14.44 -15.57 5.43
N ASN A 105 -13.41 -14.76 5.22
CA ASN A 105 -13.08 -13.59 6.05
C ASN A 105 -13.91 -12.39 5.60
N LEU A 106 -14.63 -11.77 6.53
CA LEU A 106 -15.34 -10.52 6.32
C LEU A 106 -14.53 -9.36 6.88
N LEU A 107 -14.31 -8.36 6.03
CA LEU A 107 -13.59 -7.14 6.36
C LEU A 107 -14.59 -6.01 6.61
N TYR A 108 -14.74 -5.61 7.86
CA TYR A 108 -15.59 -4.49 8.26
C TYR A 108 -14.75 -3.22 8.38
N ALA A 109 -15.26 -2.09 7.86
CA ALA A 109 -14.56 -0.82 7.82
C ALA A 109 -13.11 -0.95 7.32
N ASP A 110 -12.96 -1.60 6.18
CA ASP A 110 -11.69 -1.89 5.52
C ASP A 110 -11.10 -0.66 4.83
N LEU A 111 -10.71 0.31 5.67
CA LEU A 111 -10.32 1.64 5.23
C LEU A 111 -9.12 2.13 6.03
N ALA A 112 -8.14 2.69 5.32
CA ALA A 112 -6.95 3.29 5.92
C ALA A 112 -6.53 4.54 5.17
N LEU A 113 -5.87 5.44 5.88
CA LEU A 113 -5.22 6.63 5.32
C LEU A 113 -3.72 6.51 5.47
N ILE A 114 -2.98 6.85 4.41
CA ILE A 114 -1.54 7.09 4.46
C ILE A 114 -1.35 8.59 4.45
N GLU A 115 -0.67 9.11 5.46
CA GLU A 115 -0.20 10.49 5.52
C GLU A 115 1.07 10.61 4.69
N VAL A 116 1.15 11.60 3.80
CA VAL A 116 2.26 11.80 2.83
C VAL A 116 3.13 12.98 3.25
#